data_AF-A0A4V2FCR9-F1
#
_entry.id   AF-A0A4V2FCR9-F1
#
_cell.length_a   1.000
_cell.length_b   1.000
_cell.length_c   1.000
_cell.angle_alpha   90.00
_cell.angle_beta   90.00
_cell.angle_gamma   90.00
#
_symmetry.space_group_name_H-M   'P 1'
#
loop_
_entity.id
_entity.type
_entity.pdbx_description
1 polymer ?
#
loop_
_entity_poly.entity_id
_entity_poly.type
_entity_poly.pdbx_seq_one_letter_code
_entity_poly.pdbx_strand_id
1 'polypeptide(L)'
;MLKDLLDFFLRFNSPGMFIGLDTKTIDRHIKELNEHRWFNSLYEDENYRKLFFTNLQVRHYLESKRRVNKMINNPLVREKFIIFLDKQRKR
;
A
#
# COMPACT_ATOMS: atom_id res chain seq x y z
N MET A 1 -0.12 18.25 -7.75
CA MET A 1 0.44 18.18 -6.37
C MET A 1 -0.65 18.09 -5.30
N LEU A 2 -1.48 19.13 -5.09
CA LEU A 2 -2.59 19.08 -4.10
C LEU A 2 -3.85 18.39 -4.64
N LYS A 3 -4.16 18.56 -5.93
CA LYS A 3 -5.27 17.86 -6.62
C LYS A 3 -5.06 16.34 -6.65
N ASP A 4 -3.85 15.89 -6.97
CA ASP A 4 -3.50 14.46 -6.89
C ASP A 4 -3.64 13.89 -5.49
N LEU A 5 -3.43 14.72 -4.45
CA LEU A 5 -3.61 14.36 -3.05
C LEU A 5 -5.11 14.22 -2.71
N LEU A 6 -5.92 15.18 -3.15
CA LEU A 6 -7.37 15.13 -2.97
C LEU A 6 -7.99 13.95 -3.72
N ASP A 7 -7.60 13.74 -4.97
CA ASP A 7 -8.05 12.62 -5.82
C ASP A 7 -7.62 11.27 -5.24
N PHE A 8 -6.41 11.20 -4.65
CA PHE A 8 -5.96 10.07 -3.86
C PHE A 8 -6.92 9.81 -2.68
N PHE A 9 -7.21 10.82 -1.86
CA PHE A 9 -8.08 10.65 -0.69
C PHE A 9 -9.53 10.29 -1.04
N LEU A 10 -10.08 10.87 -2.10
CA LEU A 10 -11.46 10.65 -2.53
C LEU A 10 -11.66 9.24 -3.12
N ARG A 11 -10.66 8.69 -3.85
CA ARG A 11 -10.75 7.33 -4.40
C ARG A 11 -10.71 6.21 -3.36
N PHE A 12 -10.09 6.43 -2.19
CA PHE A 12 -9.95 5.38 -1.16
C PHE A 12 -11.01 5.44 -0.04
N ASN A 13 -11.78 6.53 0.06
CA ASN A 13 -12.89 6.65 1.02
C ASN A 13 -14.28 6.43 0.40
N SER A 14 -14.36 6.10 -0.89
CA SER A 14 -15.65 5.74 -1.50
C SER A 14 -15.95 4.26 -1.21
N PRO A 15 -17.03 3.95 -0.45
CA PRO A 15 -17.43 2.58 -0.19
C PRO A 15 -18.20 2.06 -1.42
N GLY A 16 -17.47 1.79 -2.50
CA GLY A 16 -18.08 1.46 -3.79
C GLY A 16 -17.37 0.29 -4.46
N MET A 17 -18.05 -0.85 -4.46
CA MET A 17 -17.77 -2.06 -5.25
C MET A 17 -16.66 -2.97 -4.70
N PHE A 18 -17.04 -3.96 -3.88
CA PHE A 18 -16.21 -5.11 -3.54
C PHE A 18 -16.06 -6.04 -4.76
N ILE A 19 -15.25 -5.63 -5.73
CA ILE A 19 -14.62 -6.58 -6.65
C ILE A 19 -13.57 -7.32 -5.80
N GLY A 20 -13.61 -8.66 -5.78
CA GLY A 20 -12.70 -9.46 -4.98
C GLY A 20 -11.23 -9.12 -5.29
N LEU A 21 -10.41 -8.97 -4.26
CA LEU A 21 -8.99 -8.70 -4.42
C LEU A 21 -8.27 -9.87 -5.09
N ASP A 22 -7.40 -9.58 -6.06
CA ASP A 22 -6.45 -10.55 -6.59
C ASP A 22 -5.30 -10.78 -5.59
N THR A 23 -5.57 -11.66 -4.63
CA THR A 23 -4.66 -12.03 -3.55
C THR A 23 -3.31 -12.54 -4.07
N LYS A 24 -3.27 -13.30 -5.18
CA LYS A 24 -2.03 -13.81 -5.77
C LYS A 24 -1.16 -12.67 -6.31
N THR A 25 -1.79 -11.69 -6.96
CA THR A 25 -1.08 -10.50 -7.45
C THR A 25 -0.53 -9.67 -6.29
N ILE A 26 -1.30 -9.50 -5.22
CA ILE A 26 -0.87 -8.77 -4.01
C ILE A 26 0.33 -9.47 -3.37
N ASP A 27 0.27 -10.79 -3.17
CA ASP A 27 1.37 -11.55 -2.53
C ASP A 27 2.65 -11.48 -3.36
N ARG A 28 2.54 -11.53 -4.69
CA ARG A 28 3.68 -11.33 -5.60
C ARG A 28 4.29 -9.94 -5.44
N HIS A 29 3.47 -8.90 -5.36
CA HIS A 29 3.96 -7.53 -5.19
C HIS A 29 4.57 -7.31 -3.80
N ILE A 30 4.02 -7.93 -2.75
CA ILE A 30 4.63 -7.91 -1.42
C ILE A 30 6.01 -8.56 -1.49
N LYS A 31 6.13 -9.73 -2.14
CA LYS A 31 7.43 -10.40 -2.32
C LYS A 31 8.45 -9.51 -3.04
N GLU A 32 8.04 -8.88 -4.13
CA GLU A 32 8.88 -7.94 -4.90
C GLU A 32 9.32 -6.74 -4.04
N LEU A 33 8.40 -6.12 -3.30
CA LEU A 33 8.75 -5.01 -2.41
C LEU A 33 9.71 -5.46 -1.31
N ASN A 34 9.54 -6.68 -0.78
CA ASN A 34 10.36 -7.25 0.28
C ASN A 34 11.82 -7.52 -0.13
N GLU A 35 12.15 -7.48 -1.43
CA GLU A 35 13.55 -7.49 -1.90
C GLU A 35 14.27 -6.17 -1.59
N HIS A 36 13.54 -5.11 -1.27
CA HIS A 36 14.09 -3.81 -0.90
C HIS A 36 14.10 -3.60 0.62
N ARG A 37 15.28 -3.26 1.17
CA ARG A 37 15.51 -3.07 2.61
C ARG A 37 14.44 -2.20 3.31
N TRP A 38 14.03 -1.10 2.69
CA TRP A 38 13.05 -0.17 3.29
C TRP A 38 11.68 -0.82 3.53
N PHE A 39 11.25 -1.73 2.65
CA PHE A 39 9.96 -2.40 2.80
C PHE A 39 10.12 -3.63 3.70
N ASN A 40 11.24 -4.34 3.58
CA ASN A 40 11.55 -5.45 4.47
C ASN A 40 11.54 -5.04 5.95
N SER A 41 12.11 -3.88 6.31
CA SER A 41 12.00 -3.36 7.68
C SER A 41 10.56 -3.11 8.14
N LEU A 42 9.66 -2.68 7.24
CA LEU A 42 8.23 -2.55 7.54
C LEU A 42 7.54 -3.92 7.65
N TYR A 43 7.96 -4.88 6.84
CA TYR A 43 7.37 -6.21 6.83
C TYR A 43 7.75 -7.03 8.06
N GLU A 44 8.92 -6.80 8.63
CA GLU A 44 9.39 -7.44 9.86
C GLU A 44 8.80 -6.82 11.13
N ASP A 45 8.41 -5.55 11.11
CA ASP A 45 7.68 -4.91 12.20
C ASP A 45 6.23 -5.41 12.25
N GLU A 46 5.88 -6.13 13.31
CA GLU A 46 4.57 -6.75 13.51
C GLU A 46 3.40 -5.74 13.38
N ASN A 47 3.61 -4.48 13.80
CA ASN A 47 2.59 -3.45 13.73
C ASN A 47 2.19 -3.09 12.30
N TYR A 48 3.14 -3.15 11.37
CA TYR A 48 2.89 -2.93 9.94
C TYR A 48 2.58 -4.24 9.23
N ARG A 49 3.22 -5.35 9.61
CA ARG A 49 3.05 -6.66 8.99
C ARG A 49 1.60 -7.06 8.89
N LYS A 50 0.83 -6.92 9.99
CA LYS A 50 -0.60 -7.25 10.04
C LYS A 50 -1.41 -6.51 8.97
N LEU A 51 -1.07 -5.25 8.67
CA LEU A 51 -1.79 -4.44 7.68
C LEU A 51 -1.73 -5.06 6.27
N PHE A 52 -0.63 -5.72 5.90
CA PHE A 52 -0.49 -6.36 4.59
C PHE A 52 -1.41 -7.58 4.41
N PHE A 53 -1.91 -8.15 5.50
CA PHE A 53 -2.79 -9.32 5.47
C PHE A 53 -4.25 -8.99 5.75
N THR A 54 -4.51 -8.07 6.69
CA THR A 54 -5.87 -7.83 7.20
C THR A 54 -6.47 -6.50 6.76
N ASN A 55 -5.66 -5.49 6.40
CA ASN A 55 -6.19 -4.18 6.03
C ASN A 55 -6.54 -4.13 4.54
N LEU A 56 -7.84 -4.08 4.23
CA LEU A 56 -8.35 -4.08 2.86
C LEU A 56 -7.82 -2.92 2.01
N GLN A 57 -7.68 -1.73 2.60
CA GLN A 57 -7.19 -0.55 1.89
C GLN A 57 -5.72 -0.70 1.49
N VAL A 58 -4.90 -1.24 2.40
CA VAL A 58 -3.49 -1.55 2.12
C VAL A 58 -3.37 -2.61 1.05
N ARG A 59 -4.16 -3.68 1.14
CA ARG A 59 -4.14 -4.77 0.15
C ARG A 59 -4.57 -4.32 -1.24
N HIS A 60 -5.66 -3.57 -1.35
CA HIS A 60 -6.10 -2.96 -2.61
C HIS A 60 -5.06 -1.97 -3.17
N TYR A 61 -4.34 -1.25 -2.30
CA TYR A 61 -3.25 -0.38 -2.74
C TYR A 61 -2.16 -1.17 -3.47
N LEU A 62 -1.77 -2.30 -2.89
CA LEU A 62 -0.70 -3.19 -3.36
C LEU A 62 -1.07 -4.01 -4.60
N GLU A 63 -2.34 -4.14 -4.94
CA GLU A 63 -2.78 -4.84 -6.16
C GLU A 63 -2.28 -4.17 -7.45
N SER A 64 -2.04 -2.85 -7.41
CA SER A 64 -1.60 -2.10 -8.60
C SER A 64 -0.11 -2.20 -8.85
N LYS A 65 0.30 -2.96 -9.88
CA LYS A 65 1.71 -3.03 -10.33
C LYS A 65 2.32 -1.66 -10.62
N ARG A 66 1.54 -0.73 -11.18
CA ARG A 66 1.99 0.65 -11.42
C ARG A 66 2.35 1.37 -10.13
N ARG A 67 1.58 1.19 -9.05
CA ARG A 67 1.87 1.80 -7.74
C ARG A 67 3.11 1.17 -7.11
N VAL A 68 3.22 -0.15 -7.17
CA VAL A 68 4.39 -0.92 -6.69
C VAL A 68 5.67 -0.41 -7.36
N ASN A 69 5.70 -0.38 -8.69
CA ASN A 69 6.85 0.14 -9.44
C ASN A 69 7.18 1.60 -9.07
N LYS A 70 6.16 2.44 -8.83
CA LYS A 70 6.40 3.82 -8.39
C LYS A 70 7.00 3.90 -6.98
N MET A 71 6.59 3.04 -6.04
CA MET A 71 7.18 3.00 -4.69
C MET A 71 8.63 2.54 -4.70
N ILE A 72 8.97 1.59 -5.58
CA ILE A 72 10.34 1.11 -5.75
C ILE A 72 11.22 2.26 -6.26
N ASN A 73 10.79 2.93 -7.34
CA ASN A 73 11.61 3.87 -8.09
C ASN A 73 11.55 5.33 -7.61
N ASN A 74 10.58 5.70 -6.76
CA ASN A 74 10.39 7.10 -6.33
C ASN A 74 10.28 7.21 -4.79
N PRO A 75 11.29 7.83 -4.13
CA PRO A 75 11.31 8.02 -2.69
C PRO A 75 10.12 8.82 -2.13
N LEU A 76 9.61 9.82 -2.85
CA LEU A 76 8.45 10.60 -2.40
C LEU A 76 7.16 9.76 -2.42
N VAL A 77 7.03 8.84 -3.38
CA VAL A 77 5.89 7.91 -3.43
C VAL A 77 6.00 6.87 -2.32
N ARG A 78 7.22 6.39 -2.04
CA ARG A 78 7.50 5.49 -0.92
C ARG A 78 7.14 6.14 0.41
N GLU A 79 7.59 7.36 0.66
CA GLU A 79 7.28 8.09 1.89
C GLU A 79 5.76 8.28 2.06
N LYS A 80 5.05 8.62 0.97
CA LYS A 80 3.58 8.70 0.98
C LYS A 80 2.91 7.38 1.35
N PHE A 81 3.48 6.25 0.90
CA PHE A 81 2.98 4.93 1.28
C PHE A 81 3.20 4.63 2.77
N ILE A 82 4.36 4.98 3.32
CA ILE A 82 4.64 4.84 4.75
C ILE A 82 3.67 5.68 5.59
N ILE A 83 3.46 6.95 5.24
CA ILE A 83 2.47 7.82 5.88
C ILE A 83 1.05 7.23 5.79
N PHE A 84 0.72 6.58 4.67
CA PHE A 84 -0.55 5.88 4.52
C PHE A 84 -0.65 4.67 5.46
N LEU A 85 0.39 3.85 5.59
CA LEU A 85 0.43 2.74 6.57
C LEU A 85 0.26 3.23 8.01
N ASP A 86 0.94 4.31 8.39
CA ASP A 86 0.81 4.91 9.73
C ASP A 86 -0.62 5.33 10.06
N LYS A 87 -1.36 5.83 9.06
CA LYS A 87 -2.78 6.18 9.21
C LYS A 87 -3.66 4.94 9.38
N GLN A 88 -3.34 3.86 8.67
CA GLN A 88 -4.07 2.59 8.78
C GLN A 88 -3.79 1.86 10.10
N ARG A 89 -2.61 2.06 10.71
CA ARG A 89 -2.29 1.52 12.04
C ARG A 89 -3.15 2.12 13.16
N LYS A 90 -3.56 3.39 13.00
CA LYS A 90 -4.34 4.13 14.01
C LYS A 90 -5.86 3.93 13.88
N ARG A 91 -6.31 3.15 12.90
CA ARG A 91 -7.72 2.85 12.64
C ARG A 91 -8.04 1.46 13.16
#